data_AF-A0A7Y3LEB1-F1
#
_entry.id   AF-A0A7Y3LEB1-F1
#
_cell.length_a   1.000
_cell.length_b   1.000
_cell.length_c   1.000
_cell.angle_alpha   90.00
_cell.angle_beta   90.00
_cell.angle_gamma   90.00
#
_symmetry.space_group_name_H-M   'P 1'
#
loop_
_entity.id
_entity.type
_entity.pdbx_description
1 polymer ?
#
loop_
_entity_poly.entity_id
_entity_poly.type
_entity_poly.pdbx_seq_one_letter_code
_entity_poly.pdbx_strand_id
1 'polypeptide(L)' 'MYVVADPERAGRSLVAMAVSDLDRTITEIEGRGITVEKIEKVGDAGRKATVLDPDGNSVAIIEVPQQGED' A
#
# COMPACT_ATOMS: atom_id res chain seq x y z
N MET A 1 12.40 7.32 -1.68
CA MET A 1 11.54 6.94 -2.83
C MET A 1 11.44 8.15 -3.77
N TYR A 2 11.50 7.93 -5.08
CA TYR A 2 11.30 8.97 -6.09
C TYR A 2 10.28 8.46 -7.12
N VAL A 3 9.33 9.30 -7.52
CA VAL A 3 8.24 8.95 -8.44
C VAL A 3 8.33 9.88 -9.65
N VAL A 4 8.27 9.30 -10.85
CA VAL A 4 8.28 10.04 -12.13
C VAL A 4 6.90 9.96 -12.74
N ALA A 5 6.36 11.10 -13.18
CA ALA A 5 5.15 11.13 -13.99
C ALA A 5 5.51 10.91 -15.47
N ASP A 6 5.04 9.79 -16.04
CA ASP A 6 5.20 9.44 -17.45
C ASP A 6 3.89 8.85 -17.99
N PRO A 7 3.02 9.67 -18.62
CA PRO A 7 1.70 9.25 -19.08
C PRO A 7 1.72 8.12 -20.10
N GLU A 8 2.76 8.02 -20.93
CA GLU A 8 2.87 6.97 -21.96
C GLU A 8 3.09 5.58 -21.34
N ARG A 9 3.62 5.53 -20.12
CA ARG A 9 3.95 4.29 -19.40
C ARG A 9 3.06 4.02 -18.19
N ALA A 10 2.07 4.86 -17.94
CA ALA A 10 1.17 4.75 -16.78
C ALA A 10 0.25 3.50 -16.84
N GLY A 11 -0.28 3.11 -15.67
CA GLY A 11 -1.29 2.06 -15.53
C GLY A 11 -0.76 0.64 -15.35
N ARG A 12 0.55 0.46 -15.14
CA ARG A 12 1.17 -0.86 -14.99
C ARG A 12 2.22 -0.91 -13.87
N SER A 13 2.43 0.19 -13.14
CA SER A 13 3.41 0.25 -12.06
C SER A 13 2.88 -0.43 -10.80
N LEU A 14 3.77 -1.07 -10.05
CA LEU A 14 3.51 -1.56 -8.70
C LEU A 14 4.60 -1.06 -7.76
N VAL A 15 4.19 -0.41 -6.67
CA VAL A 15 5.07 0.01 -5.58
C VAL A 15 4.59 -0.59 -4.28
N ALA A 16 5.50 -1.19 -3.51
CA ALA A 16 5.21 -1.73 -2.19
C ALA A 16 5.98 -0.96 -1.11
N MET A 17 5.29 -0.55 -0.05
CA MET A 17 5.87 0.18 1.08
C MET A 17 5.48 -0.52 2.39
N ALA A 18 6.47 -0.79 3.23
CA ALA A 18 6.23 -1.32 4.56
C ALA A 18 5.99 -0.18 5.57
N VAL A 19 5.02 -0.38 6.46
CA VAL A 19 4.66 0.54 7.55
C VAL A 19 4.59 -0.24 8.87
N SER A 20 4.73 0.47 9.98
CA SER A 20 4.63 -0.11 11.32
C SER A 20 3.20 -0.30 11.82
N ASP A 21 2.24 0.43 11.24
CA ASP A 21 0.83 0.40 11.62
C ASP A 21 -0.04 0.59 10.36
N LEU A 22 -0.63 -0.51 9.90
CA LEU A 22 -1.43 -0.51 8.69
C LEU A 22 -2.76 0.23 8.87
N ASP A 23 -3.43 0.03 10.01
CA ASP A 23 -4.77 0.57 10.24
C ASP A 23 -4.75 2.10 10.37
N ARG A 24 -3.73 2.63 11.07
CA ARG A 24 -3.49 4.08 11.11
C ARG A 24 -3.20 4.63 9.72
N THR A 25 -2.32 3.97 8.96
CA THR A 25 -1.94 4.44 7.62
C THR A 25 -3.14 4.48 6.68
N ILE A 26 -4.01 3.46 6.72
CA ILE A 26 -5.26 3.41 5.95
C ILE A 26 -6.18 4.57 6.34
N THR A 27 -6.37 4.80 7.64
CA THR A 27 -7.21 5.90 8.14
C THR A 27 -6.72 7.26 7.62
N GLU A 28 -5.40 7.48 7.60
CA GLU A 28 -4.81 8.71 7.08
C GLU A 28 -4.97 8.86 5.56
N ILE A 29 -4.96 7.75 4.80
CA ILE A 29 -5.16 7.72 3.35
C ILE A 29 -6.63 8.00 3.00
N GLU A 30 -7.57 7.30 3.64
CA GLU A 30 -9.00 7.50 3.44
C GLU A 30 -9.44 8.91 3.88
N GLY A 31 -8.82 9.44 4.96
CA GLY A 31 -9.02 10.82 5.40
C GLY A 31 -8.60 11.88 4.37
N ARG A 32 -7.81 11.50 3.36
CA ARG A 32 -7.45 12.36 2.20
C ARG A 32 -8.33 12.10 0.97
N GLY A 33 -9.37 11.28 1.10
CA GLY A 33 -10.29 10.92 0.02
C GLY A 33 -9.74 9.88 -0.95
N ILE A 34 -8.73 9.12 -0.56
CA ILE A 34 -8.16 8.03 -1.37
C ILE A 34 -8.75 6.71 -0.88
N THR A 35 -9.41 5.98 -1.77
CA THR A 35 -10.04 4.70 -1.43
C THR A 35 -9.00 3.58 -1.35
N VAL A 36 -9.08 2.76 -0.30
CA VAL A 36 -8.37 1.49 -0.22
C VAL A 36 -9.26 0.41 -0.82
N GLU A 37 -8.78 -0.24 -1.88
CA GLU A 37 -9.57 -1.22 -2.64
C GLU A 37 -9.72 -2.55 -1.89
N LYS A 38 -8.64 -2.99 -1.24
CA LYS A 38 -8.61 -4.29 -0.57
C LYS A 38 -7.60 -4.28 0.56
N ILE A 39 -8.00 -4.85 1.70
CA ILE A 39 -7.11 -5.22 2.80
C ILE A 39 -7.14 -6.73 2.91
N GLU A 40 -5.98 -7.38 2.86
CA GLU A 40 -5.86 -8.84 2.95
C GLU A 40 -4.74 -9.26 3.90
N LYS A 41 -4.95 -10.36 4.61
CA LYS A 41 -3.87 -11.06 5.31
C LYS A 41 -3.07 -11.86 4.31
N VAL A 42 -1.74 -11.78 4.40
CA VAL A 42 -0.80 -12.54 3.57
C VAL A 42 -0.23 -13.68 4.41
N GLY A 43 -1.04 -14.71 4.64
CA GLY A 43 -0.71 -15.80 5.56
C GLY A 43 -0.28 -15.28 6.93
N ASP A 44 0.81 -15.83 7.47
CA ASP A 44 1.46 -15.36 8.71
C ASP A 44 2.52 -14.26 8.45
N ALA A 45 2.72 -13.86 7.19
CA ALA A 45 3.77 -12.91 6.80
C ALA A 45 3.37 -11.45 6.99
N GLY A 46 2.09 -11.16 7.23
CA GLY A 46 1.59 -9.81 7.51
C GLY A 46 0.26 -9.47 6.86
N ARG A 47 0.02 -8.17 6.70
CA ARG A 47 -1.19 -7.61 6.10
C ARG A 47 -0.80 -6.69 4.94
N LYS A 48 -1.65 -6.64 3.92
CA LYS A 48 -1.45 -5.79 2.75
C LYS A 48 -2.75 -5.05 2.43
N ALA A 49 -2.68 -3.73 2.36
CA ALA A 49 -3.68 -2.88 1.74
C ALA A 49 -3.27 -2.53 0.31
N THR A 50 -4.21 -2.49 -0.62
CA THR A 50 -3.98 -2.11 -2.01
C THR A 50 -4.77 -0.85 -2.33
N VAL A 51 -4.09 0.14 -2.90
CA VAL A 51 -4.67 1.35 -3.48
C VAL A 51 -4.40 1.33 -4.98
N LEU A 52 -5.40 1.75 -5.76
CA LEU A 52 -5.23 2.00 -7.19
C LEU A 52 -5.27 3.51 -7.43
N ASP A 53 -4.34 4.00 -8.26
CA ASP A 53 -4.47 5.35 -8.79
C ASP A 53 -5.41 5.37 -10.02
N PRO A 54 -5.86 6.55 -10.46
CA PRO A 54 -6.79 6.67 -11.59
C PRO A 54 -6.26 6.11 -12.92
N ASP A 55 -4.95 6.02 -13.08
CA ASP A 55 -4.33 5.46 -14.28
C ASP A 55 -4.24 3.92 -14.22
N GLY A 56 -4.45 3.32 -13.04
CA GLY A 56 -4.42 1.88 -12.79
C GLY A 56 -3.09 1.37 -12.21
N ASN A 57 -2.19 2.25 -11.77
CA ASN A 57 -1.02 1.82 -11.00
C ASN A 57 -1.45 1.33 -9.61
N SER A 58 -0.68 0.39 -9.06
CA SER A 58 -0.97 -0.22 -7.75
C SER A 58 0.05 0.21 -6.70
N VAL A 59 -0.46 0.67 -5.55
CA VAL A 59 0.34 0.92 -4.35
C VAL A 59 -0.08 -0.07 -3.28
N ALA A 60 0.85 -0.93 -2.88
CA ALA A 60 0.69 -1.87 -1.79
C ALA A 60 1.29 -1.31 -0.49
N ILE A 61 0.48 -1.20 0.55
CA ILE A 61 0.93 -0.84 1.89
C ILE A 61 0.93 -2.08 2.75
N ILE A 62 2.08 -2.42 3.28
CA ILE A 62 2.34 -3.70 3.93
C ILE A 62 2.69 -3.45 5.39
N GLU A 63 2.06 -4.19 6.29
CA GLU A 63 2.53 -4.31 7.65
C GLU A 63 3.05 -5.73 7.84
N VAL A 64 4.33 -5.82 8.20
CA VAL A 64 4.96 -7.09 8.57
C VAL A 64 4.89 -7.23 10.09
N PRO A 65 4.63 -8.43 10.62
CA PRO A 65 4.68 -8.67 12.06
C PRO A 65 6.07 -8.30 12.56
N GLN A 66 6.16 -7.54 13.66
CA GLN A 66 7.43 -7.39 14.35
C GLN A 66 7.78 -8.75 14.96
N GLN A 67 8.88 -9.34 14.51
CA GLN A 67 9.45 -10.49 15.21
C GLN A 67 9.87 -9.99 16.59
N GLY A 68 9.27 -10.53 17.64
CA GLY A 68 9.78 -10.31 19.00
C GLY A 68 11.21 -10.84 19.05
N GLU A 69 12.16 -10.00 19.45
CA GLU A 69 13.41 -10.53 19.99
C GLU A 69 13.04 -11.19 21.33
N ASP A 70 13.20 -12.52 21.39
CA ASP A 70 13.02 -13.35 22.59
C ASP A 70 13.89 -12.87 23.76
#